data_AF-A0A357R679-F1
#
_entry.id   AF-A0A357R679-F1
#
_cell.length_a   1.000
_cell.length_b   1.000
_cell.length_c   1.000
_cell.angle_alpha   90.00
_cell.angle_beta   90.00
_cell.angle_gamma   90.00
#
_symmetry.space_group_name_H-M   'P 1'
#
loop_
_entity.id
_entity.type
_entity.pdbx_description
1 polymer ?
#
loop_
_entity_poly.entity_id
_entity_poly.type
_entity_poly.pdbx_seq_one_letter_code
_entity_poly.pdbx_strand_id
1 'polypeptide(L)'
;VGYSINDTIVIFDRIRENLKYNPGLKALPETVNLSINQSLRRSINTSLTTLLVVGVLLFAGGDTLKPFALPLFIGIISGTFSSIFLASPLWYVLKIRERKARA
;
A
#
# COMPACT_ATOMS: atom_id res chain seq x y z
N VAL A 1 -2.95 -2.36 11.55
CA VAL A 1 -4.19 -2.21 10.76
C VAL A 1 -4.26 -0.85 10.08
N GLY A 2 -4.31 0.26 10.81
CA GLY A 2 -4.43 1.61 10.22
C GLY A 2 -3.35 1.99 9.21
N TYR A 3 -2.08 1.61 9.47
CA TYR A 3 -0.96 1.90 8.54
C TYR A 3 -1.11 1.22 7.17
N SER A 4 -1.51 -0.06 7.14
CA SER A 4 -1.74 -0.79 5.88
C SER A 4 -2.92 -0.21 5.09
N ILE A 5 -4.00 0.15 5.77
CA ILE A 5 -5.18 0.77 5.15
C ILE A 5 -4.81 2.12 4.55
N ASN A 6 -4.05 2.95 5.27
CA ASN A 6 -3.62 4.26 4.79
C ASN A 6 -2.81 4.16 3.48
N ASP A 7 -1.85 3.23 3.42
CA ASP A 7 -1.07 3.01 2.19
C ASP A 7 -1.95 2.53 1.03
N THR A 8 -2.91 1.64 1.31
CA THR A 8 -3.85 1.15 0.29
C THR A 8 -4.74 2.28 -0.26
N ILE A 9 -5.24 3.16 0.61
CA ILE A 9 -6.08 4.29 0.21
C ILE A 9 -5.30 5.24 -0.70
N VAL A 10 -4.06 5.61 -0.32
CA VAL A 10 -3.24 6.54 -1.12
C VAL A 10 -2.95 5.99 -2.51
N ILE A 11 -2.58 4.71 -2.61
CA ILE A 11 -2.29 4.07 -3.90
C ILE A 11 -3.56 4.00 -4.76
N PHE A 12 -4.69 3.59 -4.19
CA PHE A 12 -5.95 3.52 -4.94
C PHE A 12 -6.47 4.89 -5.35
N ASP A 13 -6.30 5.91 -4.54
CA ASP A 13 -6.67 7.27 -4.91
C ASP A 13 -5.82 7.76 -6.08
N ARG A 14 -4.51 7.47 -6.07
CA ARG A 14 -3.63 7.80 -7.18
C ARG A 14 -3.97 7.07 -8.48
N ILE A 15 -4.36 5.78 -8.38
CA ILE A 15 -4.87 5.02 -9.52
C ILE A 15 -6.13 5.67 -10.09
N ARG A 16 -7.08 6.06 -9.23
CA ARG A 16 -8.32 6.74 -9.66
C ARG A 16 -8.04 8.08 -10.31
N GLU A 17 -7.09 8.85 -9.78
CA GLU A 17 -6.68 10.14 -10.32
C GLU A 17 -6.07 9.98 -11.72
N ASN A 18 -5.07 9.09 -11.89
CA ASN A 18 -4.44 8.88 -13.19
C ASN A 18 -5.39 8.29 -14.24
N LEU A 19 -6.40 7.52 -13.83
CA LEU A 19 -7.45 7.02 -14.72
C LEU A 19 -8.38 8.10 -15.26
N LYS A 20 -8.52 9.24 -14.57
CA LYS A 20 -9.28 10.40 -15.10
C LYS A 20 -8.57 11.03 -16.29
N TYR A 21 -7.23 11.04 -16.28
CA TYR A 21 -6.41 11.63 -17.34
C TYR A 21 -6.18 10.67 -18.51
N ASN A 22 -6.21 9.34 -18.28
CA ASN A 22 -6.06 8.31 -19.31
C ASN A 22 -7.17 7.24 -19.25
N PRO A 23 -8.38 7.51 -19.76
CA PRO A 23 -9.55 6.62 -19.59
C PRO A 23 -9.54 5.30 -20.42
N GLY A 24 -8.39 4.90 -20.99
CA GLY A 24 -8.29 3.77 -21.93
C GLY A 24 -7.91 2.42 -21.31
N LEU A 25 -8.54 1.34 -21.78
CA LEU A 25 -8.29 -0.07 -21.35
C LEU A 25 -6.87 -0.56 -21.69
N LYS A 26 -6.29 -0.09 -22.80
CA LYS A 26 -4.91 -0.42 -23.20
C LYS A 26 -3.87 0.25 -22.32
N ALA A 27 -4.19 1.43 -21.77
CA ALA A 27 -3.31 2.20 -20.88
C ALA A 27 -3.45 1.80 -19.40
N LEU A 28 -4.38 0.91 -19.06
CA LEU A 28 -4.67 0.53 -17.67
C LEU A 28 -3.47 -0.07 -16.93
N PRO A 29 -2.68 -1.01 -17.49
CA PRO A 29 -1.48 -1.52 -16.81
C PRO A 29 -0.39 -0.44 -16.65
N GLU A 30 -0.18 0.41 -17.66
CA GLU A 30 0.77 1.54 -17.57
C GLU A 30 0.33 2.56 -16.51
N THR A 31 -0.96 2.86 -16.47
CA THR A 31 -1.57 3.79 -15.50
C THR A 31 -1.42 3.28 -14.07
N VAL A 32 -1.64 1.98 -13.84
CA VAL A 32 -1.43 1.36 -12.53
C VAL A 32 0.05 1.41 -12.14
N ASN A 33 0.96 1.04 -13.05
CA ASN A 33 2.40 1.09 -12.77
C ASN A 33 2.90 2.52 -12.48
N LEU A 34 2.42 3.51 -13.23
CA LEU A 34 2.71 4.92 -12.99
C LEU A 34 2.22 5.36 -11.61
N SER A 35 0.99 4.98 -11.25
CA SER A 35 0.37 5.33 -9.97
C SER A 35 1.13 4.74 -8.79
N ILE A 36 1.56 3.48 -8.90
CA ILE A 36 2.39 2.82 -7.88
C ILE A 36 3.71 3.58 -7.73
N ASN A 37 4.43 3.84 -8.82
CA ASN A 37 5.72 4.54 -8.77
C ASN A 37 5.63 5.95 -8.14
N GLN A 38 4.57 6.70 -8.47
CA GLN A 38 4.33 8.02 -7.87
C GLN A 38 4.06 7.95 -6.36
N SER A 39 3.37 6.91 -5.91
CA SER A 39 3.00 6.72 -4.51
C SER A 39 4.10 6.06 -3.68
N LEU A 40 4.96 5.27 -4.32
CA LEU A 40 5.95 4.39 -3.70
C LEU A 40 6.90 5.14 -2.76
N ARG A 41 7.44 6.28 -3.22
CA ARG A 41 8.39 7.08 -2.41
C ARG A 41 7.76 7.57 -1.11
N ARG A 42 6.50 8.01 -1.18
CA ARG A 42 5.75 8.46 0.01
C ARG A 42 5.49 7.28 0.95
N SER A 43 4.91 6.19 0.46
CA SER A 43 4.54 5.02 1.25
C SER A 43 5.75 4.37 1.95
N ILE A 44 6.88 4.27 1.24
CA ILE A 44 8.13 3.79 1.83
C ILE A 44 8.60 4.74 2.94
N ASN A 45 8.63 6.05 2.70
CA ASN A 45 9.11 7.00 3.71
C ASN A 45 8.25 7.00 4.98
N THR A 46 6.93 6.95 4.84
CA THR A 46 6.01 6.90 6.00
C THR A 46 6.12 5.58 6.76
N SER A 47 6.26 4.47 6.04
CA SER A 47 6.42 3.15 6.66
C SER A 47 7.79 2.98 7.32
N LEU A 48 8.85 3.49 6.71
CA LEU A 48 10.22 3.40 7.24
C LEU A 48 10.39 4.24 8.51
N THR A 49 9.92 5.49 8.49
CA THR A 49 10.01 6.37 9.67
C THR A 49 9.27 5.80 10.87
N THR A 50 8.12 5.16 10.64
CA THR A 50 7.35 4.51 11.70
C THR A 50 7.97 3.19 12.15
N LEU A 51 8.52 2.40 11.23
CA LEU A 51 9.32 1.21 11.57
C LEU A 51 10.54 1.54 12.42
N LEU A 52 11.20 2.67 12.17
CA LEU A 52 12.32 3.11 13.01
C LEU A 52 11.87 3.36 14.44
N VAL A 53 10.78 4.11 14.64
CA VAL A 53 10.26 4.41 15.99
C VAL A 53 9.80 3.13 16.70
N VAL A 54 9.06 2.27 16.01
CA VAL A 54 8.58 0.99 16.58
C VAL A 54 9.74 0.03 16.82
N GLY A 55 10.78 0.06 15.98
CA GLY A 55 12.01 -0.72 16.17
C GLY A 55 12.76 -0.29 17.43
N VAL A 56 12.93 1.03 17.63
CA VAL A 56 13.50 1.56 18.88
C VAL A 56 12.66 1.12 20.08
N LEU A 57 11.33 1.20 19.98
CA LEU A 57 10.43 0.73 21.06
C LEU A 57 10.59 -0.77 21.36
N LEU A 58 10.79 -1.59 20.33
CA LEU A 58 10.95 -3.03 20.48
C LEU A 58 12.26 -3.41 21.20
N PHE A 59 13.35 -2.70 20.91
CA PHE A 59 14.67 -3.00 21.49
C PHE A 59 14.97 -2.23 22.79
N ALA A 60 14.49 -0.98 22.91
CA ALA A 60 14.80 -0.07 24.02
C ALA A 60 13.59 0.26 24.92
N GLY A 61 12.37 -0.18 24.59
CA GLY A 61 11.14 0.15 25.34
C GLY A 61 10.89 -0.69 26.60
N GLY A 62 11.76 -1.65 26.93
CA GLY A 62 11.60 -2.54 28.09
C GLY A 62 10.56 -3.65 27.88
N ASP A 63 10.49 -4.61 28.83
CA ASP A 63 9.71 -5.85 28.66
C ASP A 63 8.20 -5.66 28.62
N THR A 64 7.69 -4.57 29.21
CA THR A 64 6.26 -4.24 29.21
C THR A 64 5.73 -3.82 27.85
N LEU A 65 6.57 -3.20 27.00
CA LEU A 65 6.16 -2.68 25.69
C LEU A 65 6.42 -3.65 24.54
N LYS A 66 7.30 -4.65 24.73
CA LYS A 66 7.60 -5.67 23.70
C LYS A 66 6.37 -6.41 23.15
N PRO A 67 5.40 -6.85 23.96
CA PRO A 67 4.20 -7.54 23.45
C PRO A 67 3.34 -6.66 22.55
N PHE A 68 3.45 -5.34 22.68
CA PHE A 68 2.75 -4.38 21.84
C PHE A 68 3.57 -3.98 20.61
N ALA A 69 4.88 -3.77 20.77
CA ALA A 69 5.77 -3.35 19.71
C ALA A 69 6.00 -4.44 18.67
N LEU A 70 6.09 -5.72 19.06
CA LEU A 70 6.41 -6.82 18.15
C LEU A 70 5.30 -7.04 17.09
N PRO A 71 4.00 -7.14 17.45
CA PRO A 71 2.93 -7.25 16.44
C PRO A 71 2.81 -6.01 15.55
N LEU A 72 3.08 -4.81 16.10
CA LEU A 72 3.09 -3.59 15.30
C LEU A 72 4.22 -3.58 14.27
N PHE A 73 5.42 -3.98 14.68
CA PHE A 73 6.58 -4.05 13.79
C PHE A 73 6.31 -4.98 12.60
N ILE A 74 5.86 -6.21 12.89
CA ILE A 74 5.52 -7.20 11.86
C ILE A 74 4.32 -6.73 11.01
N GLY A 75 3.31 -6.13 11.65
CA GLY A 75 2.11 -5.63 10.99
C GLY A 75 2.37 -4.47 10.03
N ILE A 76 3.34 -3.61 10.32
CA ILE A 76 3.74 -2.52 9.41
C ILE A 76 4.49 -3.11 8.21
N ILE A 77 5.47 -4.00 8.42
CA ILE A 77 6.22 -4.63 7.32
C ILE A 77 5.29 -5.38 6.36
N SER A 78 4.47 -6.29 6.90
CA SER A 78 3.52 -7.07 6.12
C SER A 78 2.44 -6.20 5.47
N GLY A 79 1.96 -5.18 6.18
CA GLY A 79 0.97 -4.22 5.71
C GLY A 79 1.45 -3.39 4.53
N THR A 80 2.62 -2.77 4.64
CA THR A 80 3.22 -1.96 3.57
C THR A 80 3.52 -2.81 2.34
N PHE A 81 4.08 -4.00 2.53
CA PHE A 81 4.33 -4.93 1.42
C PHE A 81 3.03 -5.33 0.70
N SER A 82 2.00 -5.73 1.46
CA SER A 82 0.71 -6.12 0.90
C SER A 82 0.02 -4.98 0.15
N SER A 83 0.04 -3.76 0.70
CA SER A 83 -0.60 -2.59 0.08
C SER A 83 0.05 -2.22 -1.26
N ILE A 84 1.39 -2.30 -1.37
CA ILE A 84 2.11 -1.94 -2.58
C ILE A 84 2.03 -3.05 -3.64
N PHE A 85 2.35 -4.28 -3.26
CA PHE A 85 2.59 -5.37 -4.22
C PHE A 85 1.38 -6.28 -4.46
N LEU A 86 0.43 -6.37 -3.52
CA LEU A 86 -0.74 -7.25 -3.69
C LEU A 86 -2.00 -6.48 -4.05
N ALA A 87 -2.26 -5.32 -3.43
CA ALA A 87 -3.52 -4.61 -3.62
C ALA A 87 -3.71 -4.08 -5.06
N SER A 88 -2.65 -3.54 -5.67
CA SER A 88 -2.74 -2.95 -7.02
C SER A 88 -2.95 -4.00 -8.13
N PRO A 89 -2.22 -5.14 -8.18
CA PRO A 89 -2.49 -6.20 -9.15
C PRO A 89 -3.84 -6.87 -8.91
N LEU A 90 -4.26 -7.06 -7.65
CA LEU A 90 -5.56 -7.64 -7.34
C LEU A 90 -6.70 -6.75 -7.85
N TRP A 91 -6.59 -5.43 -7.62
CA TRP A 91 -7.54 -4.45 -8.15
C TRP A 91 -7.60 -4.46 -9.68
N TYR A 92 -6.45 -4.54 -10.35
CA TYR A 92 -6.36 -4.67 -11.80
C TYR A 92 -7.13 -5.89 -12.33
N VAL A 93 -6.90 -7.06 -11.74
CA VAL A 93 -7.57 -8.32 -12.13
C VAL A 93 -9.09 -8.23 -11.92
N LEU A 94 -9.53 -7.70 -10.77
CA LEU A 94 -10.94 -7.51 -10.48
C LEU A 94 -11.60 -6.55 -11.48
N LYS A 95 -10.90 -5.47 -11.86
CA LYS A 95 -11.43 -4.48 -12.82
C LYS A 95 -11.60 -5.05 -14.22
N ILE A 96 -10.66 -5.90 -14.66
CA ILE A 96 -10.79 -6.60 -15.95
C ILE A 96 -11.98 -7.56 -15.93
N ARG A 97 -12.17 -8.32 -14.85
CA ARG A 97 -13.31 -9.24 -14.70
C ARG A 97 -14.64 -8.50 -14.74
N GLU A 98 -14.78 -7.40 -14.00
CA GLU A 98 -16.00 -6.59 -13.98
C GLU A 98 -16.35 -6.04 -15.37
N ARG A 99 -15.36 -5.60 -16.14
CA ARG A 99 -15.57 -5.03 -17.48
C ARG A 99 -15.89 -6.11 -18.53
N LYS A 100 -15.31 -7.32 -18.42
CA LYS A 100 -15.68 -8.48 -19.27
C LYS A 100 -17.09 -8.98 -19.00
N ALA A 101 -17.59 -8.89 -17.76
CA ALA A 101 -18.96 -9.30 -17.42
C ALA A 101 -20.03 -8.29 -17.91
N ARG A 102 -19.63 -7.06 -18.26
CA ARG A 102 -20.53 -6.00 -18.76
C ARG A 102 -20.49 -5.83 -20.29
N ALA A 103 -19.58 -6.52 -20.98
CA ALA A 103 -19.42 -6.52 -22.43
C ALA A 103 -20.02 -7.79 -23.01
#